data_AF-A0A6V7HKR4-F1
#
_entry.id   AF-A0A6V7HKR4-F1
#
_cell.length_a   1.000
_cell.length_b   1.000
_cell.length_c   1.000
_cell.angle_alpha   90.00
_cell.angle_beta   90.00
_cell.angle_gamma   90.00
#
_symmetry.space_group_name_H-M   'P 1'
#
loop_
_entity.id
_entity.type
_entity.pdbx_description
1 polymer ?
#
loop_
_entity_poly.entity_id
_entity_poly.type
_entity_poly.pdbx_seq_one_letter_code
_entity_poly.pdbx_strand_id
1 'polypeptide(L)'
;YSLYICGGLGITAGAHRLWSHRSYKAKFPLRCILMIFNTLAFQNSIYEWSRDHRVHHKFSETNADPHNATRGFFFSHVGWLLCRKHPDVRDKGKGVDCSDLLKDPVVAFQD
;
A
#
# COMPACT_ATOMS: atom_id res chain seq x y z
N TYR A 1 -13.70 -14.59 -12.41
CA TYR A 1 -12.91 -13.67 -13.26
C TYR A 1 -13.14 -12.21 -12.89
N SER A 2 -14.39 -11.73 -12.80
CA SER A 2 -14.68 -10.32 -12.46
C SER A 2 -14.06 -9.87 -11.13
N LEU A 3 -14.15 -10.69 -10.07
CA LEU A 3 -13.52 -10.39 -8.77
C LEU A 3 -11.99 -10.21 -8.87
N TYR A 4 -11.32 -11.00 -9.72
CA TYR A 4 -9.88 -10.89 -9.94
C TYR A 4 -9.53 -9.55 -10.60
N ILE A 5 -10.28 -9.14 -11.63
CA ILE A 5 -10.09 -7.84 -12.28
C ILE A 5 -10.36 -6.70 -11.30
N CYS A 6 -11.48 -6.75 -10.58
CA CYS A 6 -11.84 -5.72 -9.62
C CYS A 6 -10.76 -5.57 -8.54
N GLY A 7 -10.33 -6.68 -7.92
CA GLY A 7 -9.25 -6.67 -6.94
C GLY A 7 -7.95 -6.09 -7.51
N GLY A 8 -7.57 -6.54 -8.72
CA GLY A 8 -6.41 -6.01 -9.43
C GLY A 8 -6.49 -4.50 -9.67
N LEU A 9 -7.66 -3.96 -10.03
CA LEU A 9 -7.88 -2.52 -10.17
C LEU A 9 -7.83 -1.78 -8.82
N GLY A 10 -8.37 -2.39 -7.77
CA GLY A 10 -8.29 -1.85 -6.40
C GLY A 10 -6.85 -1.63 -5.94
N ILE A 11 -5.94 -2.56 -6.28
CA ILE A 11 -4.50 -2.40 -6.01
C ILE A 11 -3.87 -1.42 -7.00
N THR A 12 -3.97 -1.68 -8.30
CA THR A 12 -3.17 -0.97 -9.31
C THR A 12 -3.66 0.46 -9.59
N ALA A 13 -4.97 0.65 -9.77
CA ALA A 13 -5.54 1.98 -9.98
C ALA A 13 -5.78 2.71 -8.66
N GLY A 14 -6.20 1.98 -7.62
CA GLY A 14 -6.41 2.51 -6.27
C GLY A 14 -5.12 2.66 -5.47
N ALA A 15 -4.82 1.67 -4.61
CA ALA A 15 -3.76 1.75 -3.59
C ALA A 15 -2.43 2.26 -4.15
N HIS A 16 -2.03 1.77 -5.33
CA HIS A 16 -0.78 2.14 -5.98
C HIS A 16 -0.81 3.55 -6.61
N ARG A 17 -1.60 3.77 -7.66
CA ARG A 17 -1.52 5.02 -8.45
C ARG A 17 -2.25 6.20 -7.82
N LEU A 18 -3.41 5.96 -7.21
CA LEU A 18 -4.22 7.02 -6.61
C LEU A 18 -3.69 7.42 -5.23
N TRP A 19 -3.62 6.47 -4.30
CA TRP A 19 -3.33 6.77 -2.89
C TRP A 19 -1.83 6.80 -2.59
N SER A 20 -1.02 5.88 -3.10
CA SER A 20 0.42 5.92 -2.80
C SER A 20 1.15 7.02 -3.57
N HIS A 21 0.95 7.08 -4.88
CA HIS A 21 1.70 7.97 -5.78
C HIS A 21 1.02 9.28 -6.15
N ARG A 22 -0.28 9.44 -5.85
CA ARG A 22 -1.05 10.64 -6.20
C ARG A 22 -0.94 11.02 -7.67
N SER A 23 -0.86 10.02 -8.56
CA SER A 23 -0.61 10.22 -10.00
C SER A 23 -1.81 10.83 -10.73
N TYR A 24 -3.00 10.81 -10.11
CA TYR A 24 -4.21 11.43 -10.62
C TYR A 24 -5.17 11.77 -9.47
N LYS A 25 -6.21 12.55 -9.77
CA LYS A 25 -7.28 12.87 -8.81
C LYS A 25 -8.56 12.13 -9.20
N ALA A 26 -9.21 11.53 -8.22
CA ALA A 26 -10.49 10.85 -8.39
C ALA A 26 -11.59 11.57 -7.59
N LYS A 27 -12.77 11.71 -8.20
CA LYS A 27 -13.97 12.16 -7.48
C LYS A 27 -14.45 11.07 -6.53
N PHE A 28 -15.29 11.46 -5.57
CA PHE A 28 -15.81 10.58 -4.52
C PHE A 28 -16.35 9.23 -5.03
N PRO A 29 -17.19 9.15 -6.09
CA PRO A 29 -17.72 7.86 -6.54
C PRO A 29 -16.63 6.86 -6.94
N LEU A 30 -15.62 7.31 -7.69
CA LEU A 30 -14.53 6.44 -8.10
C LEU A 30 -13.66 6.03 -6.91
N ARG A 31 -13.43 6.93 -5.95
CA ARG A 31 -12.71 6.59 -4.70
C ARG A 31 -13.43 5.49 -3.93
N CYS A 32 -14.75 5.57 -3.78
CA CYS A 32 -15.54 4.53 -3.13
C CYS A 32 -15.47 3.18 -3.88
N ILE A 33 -15.59 3.21 -5.21
CA ILE A 33 -15.48 1.98 -6.03
C ILE A 33 -14.10 1.33 -5.86
N LEU A 34 -13.03 2.12 -5.98
CA LEU A 34 -11.67 1.62 -5.83
C LEU A 34 -11.36 1.13 -4.41
N MET A 35 -12.01 1.73 -3.39
CA MET A 35 -11.90 1.28 -2.01
C MET A 35 -12.55 -0.09 -1.82
N ILE A 36 -13.77 -0.30 -2.32
CA ILE A 36 -14.44 -1.60 -2.29
C ILE A 36 -13.59 -2.65 -3.03
N PHE A 37 -13.06 -2.29 -4.19
CA PHE A 37 -12.20 -3.16 -4.98
C PHE A 37 -10.88 -3.49 -4.26
N ASN A 38 -10.28 -2.54 -3.56
CA ASN A 38 -9.10 -2.80 -2.73
C ASN A 38 -9.43 -3.76 -1.58
N THR A 39 -10.58 -3.58 -0.91
CA THR A 39 -11.05 -4.51 0.13
C THR A 39 -11.22 -5.93 -0.40
N LEU A 40 -11.70 -6.12 -1.64
CA LEU A 40 -11.77 -7.44 -2.29
C LEU A 40 -10.39 -8.07 -2.53
N ALA A 41 -9.32 -7.27 -2.67
CA ALA A 41 -7.98 -7.77 -2.93
C ALA A 41 -7.27 -8.32 -1.68
N PHE A 42 -7.71 -7.92 -0.48
CA PHE A 42 -7.21 -8.40 0.81
C PHE A 42 -5.69 -8.31 0.98
N GLN A 43 -5.11 -7.14 0.62
CA GLN A 43 -3.67 -6.86 0.77
C GLN A 43 -3.41 -5.78 1.84
N ASN A 44 -4.10 -5.84 2.98
CA ASN A 44 -4.22 -4.78 4.00
C ASN A 44 -5.03 -3.56 3.55
N SER A 45 -5.28 -2.65 4.49
CA SER A 45 -6.00 -1.39 4.23
C SER A 45 -5.23 -0.51 3.23
N ILE A 46 -5.95 0.43 2.62
CA ILE A 46 -5.35 1.45 1.75
C ILE A 46 -4.27 2.21 2.50
N TYR A 47 -4.48 2.55 3.78
CA TYR A 47 -3.51 3.28 4.56
C TYR A 47 -2.22 2.48 4.77
N GLU A 48 -2.31 1.24 5.26
CA GLU A 48 -1.13 0.40 5.49
C GLU A 48 -0.40 0.10 4.19
N TRP A 49 -1.11 -0.33 3.14
CA TRP A 49 -0.50 -0.61 1.84
C TRP A 49 0.22 0.61 1.29
N SER A 50 -0.42 1.79 1.34
CA SER A 50 0.17 3.00 0.80
C SER A 50 1.36 3.51 1.61
N ARG A 51 1.31 3.39 2.94
CA ARG A 51 2.44 3.70 3.82
C ARG A 51 3.64 2.81 3.46
N ASP A 52 3.44 1.50 3.44
CA ASP A 52 4.52 0.55 3.18
C ASP A 52 5.08 0.70 1.75
N HIS A 53 4.22 0.97 0.77
CA HIS A 53 4.64 1.24 -0.61
C HIS A 53 5.48 2.52 -0.74
N ARG A 54 5.10 3.59 -0.03
CA ARG A 54 5.92 4.82 0.03
C ARG A 54 7.26 4.59 0.72
N VAL A 55 7.30 3.79 1.78
CA VAL A 55 8.54 3.38 2.45
C VAL A 55 9.43 2.57 1.51
N HIS A 56 8.86 1.58 0.83
CA HIS A 56 9.55 0.77 -0.18
C HIS A 56 10.23 1.63 -1.25
N HIS A 57 9.49 2.57 -1.86
CA HIS A 57 10.08 3.45 -2.88
C HIS A 57 11.19 4.37 -2.32
N LYS A 58 11.03 4.87 -1.10
CA LYS A 58 11.99 5.82 -0.50
C LYS A 58 13.28 5.15 -0.03
N PHE A 59 13.20 3.89 0.40
CA PHE A 59 14.31 3.17 1.04
C PHE A 59 14.57 1.80 0.41
N SER A 60 14.27 1.66 -0.88
CA SER A 60 14.42 0.42 -1.66
C SER A 60 15.79 -0.22 -1.43
N GLU A 61 15.80 -1.55 -1.33
CA GLU A 61 17.03 -2.35 -1.14
C GLU A 61 17.79 -2.06 0.17
N THR A 62 17.12 -1.50 1.18
CA THR A 62 17.66 -1.34 2.54
C THR A 62 16.82 -2.11 3.56
N ASN A 63 17.28 -2.17 4.82
CA ASN A 63 16.50 -2.75 5.92
C ASN A 63 15.18 -2.02 6.21
N ALA A 64 15.00 -0.79 5.71
CA ALA A 64 13.75 -0.06 5.83
C ALA A 64 12.74 -0.43 4.73
N ASP A 65 13.15 -1.15 3.68
CA ASP A 65 12.25 -1.68 2.66
C ASP A 65 11.48 -2.90 3.22
N PRO A 66 10.14 -2.87 3.32
CA PRO A 66 9.33 -3.97 3.85
C PRO A 66 9.59 -5.31 3.15
N HIS A 67 9.86 -5.28 1.84
CA HIS A 67 10.06 -6.46 0.98
C HIS A 67 11.39 -6.39 0.22
N ASN A 68 12.42 -5.89 0.90
CA ASN A 68 13.82 -5.77 0.46
C ASN A 68 14.30 -6.97 -0.41
N ALA A 69 14.54 -6.74 -1.70
CA ALA A 69 14.91 -7.80 -2.64
C ALA A 69 16.34 -8.34 -2.43
N THR A 70 17.24 -7.57 -1.81
CA THR A 70 18.60 -8.05 -1.43
C THR A 70 18.57 -9.21 -0.44
N ARG A 71 17.44 -9.44 0.25
CA ARG A 71 17.24 -10.61 1.13
C ARG A 71 16.81 -11.87 0.37
N GLY A 72 16.74 -11.81 -0.97
CA GLY A 72 16.47 -12.93 -1.86
C GLY A 72 14.98 -13.11 -2.22
N PHE A 73 14.75 -13.88 -3.28
CA PHE A 73 13.42 -14.07 -3.91
C PHE A 73 12.33 -14.49 -2.92
N PHE A 74 12.61 -15.48 -2.06
CA PHE A 74 11.60 -15.97 -1.13
C PHE A 74 11.14 -14.87 -0.16
N PHE A 75 12.08 -14.07 0.35
CA PHE A 75 11.77 -12.98 1.27
C PHE A 75 10.90 -11.91 0.60
N SER A 76 11.33 -11.38 -0.55
CA SER A 76 10.61 -10.31 -1.25
C SER A 76 9.27 -10.75 -1.84
N HIS A 77 9.12 -12.04 -2.17
CA HIS A 77 7.88 -12.57 -2.72
C HIS A 77 6.79 -12.81 -1.66
N VAL A 78 7.12 -13.47 -0.54
CA VAL A 78 6.13 -13.81 0.51
C VAL A 78 6.71 -13.86 1.92
N GLY A 79 8.00 -14.15 2.07
CA GLY A 79 8.64 -14.35 3.38
C GLY A 79 8.56 -13.13 4.30
N TRP A 80 8.51 -11.92 3.74
CA TRP A 80 8.34 -10.68 4.52
C TRP A 80 7.00 -10.61 5.27
N LEU A 81 5.94 -11.25 4.77
CA LEU A 81 4.63 -11.35 5.44
C LEU A 81 4.62 -12.36 6.60
N LEU A 82 5.59 -13.28 6.61
CA LEU A 82 5.65 -14.41 7.55
C LEU A 82 6.57 -14.13 8.75
N CYS A 83 7.12 -12.91 8.84
CA CYS A 83 8.01 -12.51 9.93
C CYS A 83 7.69 -11.10 10.40
N ARG A 84 8.27 -10.72 11.54
CA ARG A 84 8.17 -9.34 12.01
C ARG A 84 8.97 -8.43 11.08
N LYS A 85 8.40 -7.26 10.74
CA LYS A 85 9.10 -6.22 9.98
C LYS A 85 10.39 -5.82 10.72
N HIS A 86 11.44 -5.52 9.97
CA HIS A 86 12.68 -5.01 10.55
C HIS A 86 12.40 -3.67 11.27
N PRO A 87 13.04 -3.36 12.42
CA PRO A 87 12.80 -2.11 13.16
C PRO A 87 12.88 -0.84 12.30
N ASP A 88 13.82 -0.80 11.37
CA ASP A 88 14.00 0.32 10.43
C ASP A 88 12.76 0.61 9.58
N VAL A 89 11.96 -0.40 9.21
CA VAL A 89 10.70 -0.19 8.47
C VAL A 89 9.76 0.71 9.27
N ARG A 90 9.63 0.45 10.58
CA ARG A 90 8.79 1.25 11.48
C ARG A 90 9.39 2.63 11.73
N ASP A 91 10.70 2.69 12.00
CA ASP A 91 11.33 3.94 12.41
C ASP A 91 11.50 4.92 11.25
N LYS A 92 11.85 4.43 10.06
CA LYS A 92 11.86 5.25 8.84
C LYS A 92 10.46 5.52 8.31
N GLY A 93 9.51 4.59 8.53
CA GLY A 93 8.10 4.75 8.17
C GLY A 93 7.42 5.94 8.85
N LYS A 94 7.79 6.27 10.10
CA LYS A 94 7.33 7.49 10.80
C LYS A 94 7.69 8.78 10.05
N GLY A 95 8.76 8.76 9.26
CA GLY A 95 9.23 9.91 8.47
C GLY A 95 8.63 9.98 7.06
N VAL A 96 7.66 9.14 6.74
CA VAL A 96 6.88 9.22 5.49
C VAL A 96 5.60 9.98 5.80
N ASP A 97 5.37 11.08 5.06
CA ASP A 97 4.12 11.84 5.18
C ASP A 97 2.96 11.00 4.63
N CYS A 98 1.96 10.74 5.49
CA CYS A 98 0.70 10.09 5.19
C CYS A 98 -0.50 10.97 5.58
N SER A 99 -0.29 12.26 5.83
CA SER A 99 -1.34 13.19 6.26
C SER A 99 -2.44 13.36 5.20
N ASP A 100 -2.12 13.17 3.93
CA ASP A 100 -3.07 13.16 2.83
C ASP A 100 -4.03 11.96 2.89
N LEU A 101 -3.53 10.80 3.27
CA LEU A 101 -4.32 9.58 3.46
C LEU A 101 -5.24 9.71 4.69
N LEU A 102 -4.74 10.26 5.79
CA LEU A 102 -5.52 10.48 7.01
C LEU A 102 -6.64 11.51 6.83
N LYS A 103 -6.46 12.47 5.92
CA LYS A 103 -7.48 13.47 5.56
C LYS A 103 -8.50 12.95 4.55
N ASP A 104 -8.26 11.81 3.94
CA ASP A 104 -9.18 11.19 2.98
C ASP A 104 -10.25 10.39 3.76
N PRO A 105 -11.53 10.82 3.77
CA PRO A 105 -12.58 10.13 4.53
C PRO A 105 -12.90 8.73 4.00
N VAL A 106 -12.58 8.42 2.74
CA VAL A 106 -12.76 7.08 2.17
C VAL A 106 -11.67 6.15 2.69
N VAL A 107 -10.43 6.63 2.80
CA VAL A 107 -9.33 5.88 3.39
C VAL A 107 -9.56 5.68 4.89
N ALA A 108 -9.90 6.75 5.61
CA ALA A 108 -10.18 6.68 7.04
C ALA A 108 -11.39 5.80 7.40
N PHE A 109 -12.34 5.61 6.49
CA PHE A 109 -13.46 4.69 6.68
C PHE A 109 -13.08 3.21 6.48
N GLN A 110 -12.10 2.93 5.62
CA GLN A 110 -11.71 1.56 5.26
C GLN A 110 -10.64 0.97 6.18
N ASP A 111 -9.82 1.83 6.79
CA ASP A 111 -8.78 1.47 7.78
C ASP A 111 -9.40 0.98 9.10
#